data_AF-K2AMY5-F1
#
_entry.id   AF-K2AMY5-F1
#
_cell.length_a   1.000
_cell.length_b   1.000
_cell.length_c   1.000
_cell.angle_alpha   90.00
_cell.angle_beta   90.00
_cell.angle_gamma   90.00
#
_symmetry.space_group_name_H-M   'P 1'
#
loop_
_entity.id
_entity.type
_entity.pdbx_description
1 polymer ?
#
loop_
_entity_poly.entity_id
_entity_poly.type
_entity_poly.pdbx_seq_one_letter_code
_entity_poly.pdbx_strand_id
1 'polypeptide(L)'
;MSGHSKWATIHRQKGVKDAKRGALFSKLARAITIAAKLGSGPDPGSNFKLRMAIDRAKAENMPKSNIERAIASAEGSGKLEEVIYEGFGPEGIAVMMEVTTDNRNRTGQEIK
;
A
#
# COMPACT_ATOMS: atom_id res chain seq x y z
N MET A 1 -30.22 5.11 -25.54
CA MET A 1 -30.38 4.39 -24.26
C MET A 1 -29.77 2.99 -24.39
N SER A 2 -28.76 2.65 -23.60
CA SER A 2 -28.13 1.32 -23.60
C SER A 2 -28.96 0.32 -22.78
N GLY A 3 -30.11 -0.13 -23.30
CA GLY A 3 -31.04 -1.00 -22.57
C GLY A 3 -30.51 -2.42 -22.30
N HIS A 4 -29.75 -3.00 -23.23
CA HIS A 4 -29.30 -4.40 -23.15
C HIS A 4 -27.87 -4.58 -22.61
N SER A 5 -27.07 -3.52 -22.48
CA SER A 5 -25.66 -3.59 -22.05
C SER A 5 -25.33 -2.74 -20.82
N LYS A 6 -26.35 -2.14 -20.17
CA LYS A 6 -26.18 -1.30 -18.97
C LYS A 6 -25.47 -2.07 -17.85
N TRP A 7 -25.92 -3.28 -17.57
CA TRP A 7 -25.30 -4.13 -16.54
C TRP A 7 -23.86 -4.48 -16.90
N ALA A 8 -23.61 -4.94 -18.14
CA ALA A 8 -22.26 -5.33 -18.58
C ALA A 8 -21.26 -4.15 -18.49
N THR A 9 -21.71 -2.95 -18.83
CA THR A 9 -20.90 -1.73 -18.75
C THR A 9 -20.60 -1.36 -17.29
N ILE A 10 -21.61 -1.39 -16.42
CA ILE A 10 -21.46 -1.12 -14.98
C ILE A 10 -20.53 -2.18 -14.34
N HIS A 11 -20.71 -3.46 -14.68
CA HIS A 11 -19.90 -4.55 -14.18
C HIS A 11 -18.42 -4.36 -14.52
N ARG A 12 -18.10 -4.06 -15.78
CA ARG A 12 -16.72 -3.79 -16.21
C ARG A 12 -16.12 -2.58 -15.51
N GLN A 13 -16.87 -1.47 -15.44
CA GLN A 13 -16.39 -0.25 -14.76
C GLN A 13 -16.16 -0.48 -13.26
N LYS A 14 -17.05 -1.23 -12.60
CA LYS A 14 -16.92 -1.58 -11.19
C LYS A 14 -15.69 -2.47 -10.97
N GLY A 15 -15.48 -3.49 -11.79
CA GLY A 15 -14.31 -4.38 -11.68
C GLY A 15 -12.97 -3.63 -11.73
N VAL A 16 -12.83 -2.66 -12.64
CA VAL A 16 -11.62 -1.82 -12.71
C VAL A 16 -11.45 -0.95 -11.46
N LYS A 17 -12.54 -0.38 -10.93
CA LYS A 17 -12.50 0.42 -9.70
C LYS A 17 -12.15 -0.42 -8.47
N ASP A 18 -12.73 -1.62 -8.37
CA ASP A 18 -12.50 -2.54 -7.26
C ASP A 18 -11.04 -3.06 -7.27
N ALA A 19 -10.49 -3.38 -8.46
CA ALA A 19 -9.08 -3.75 -8.60
C ALA A 19 -8.12 -2.62 -8.15
N LYS A 20 -8.39 -1.38 -8.56
CA LYS A 20 -7.61 -0.21 -8.13
C LYS A 20 -7.70 0.00 -6.62
N ARG A 21 -8.90 -0.14 -6.04
CA ARG A 21 -9.11 -0.04 -4.58
C ARG A 21 -8.39 -1.16 -3.83
N GLY A 22 -8.42 -2.40 -4.32
CA GLY A 22 -7.70 -3.52 -3.71
C GLY A 22 -6.18 -3.30 -3.68
N ALA A 23 -5.61 -2.78 -4.77
CA ALA A 23 -4.21 -2.41 -4.82
C ALA A 23 -3.86 -1.28 -3.85
N LEU A 24 -4.71 -0.25 -3.74
CA LEU A 24 -4.54 0.84 -2.78
C LEU A 24 -4.58 0.33 -1.33
N PHE A 25 -5.54 -0.55 -1.00
CA PHE A 25 -5.64 -1.15 0.33
C PHE A 25 -4.42 -1.98 0.68
N SER A 26 -3.86 -2.71 -0.28
CA SER A 26 -2.63 -3.46 -0.08
C SER A 26 -1.43 -2.54 0.19
N LYS A 27 -1.35 -1.37 -0.44
CA LYS A 27 -0.30 -0.36 -0.18
C LYS A 27 -0.45 0.25 1.22
N LEU A 28 -1.67 0.64 1.60
CA LEU A 28 -1.96 1.20 2.91
C LEU A 28 -1.71 0.20 4.05
N ALA A 29 -2.10 -1.07 3.86
CA ALA A 29 -1.83 -2.12 4.84
C ALA A 29 -0.32 -2.30 5.07
N ARG A 30 0.49 -2.34 4.00
CA ARG A 30 1.96 -2.39 4.12
C ARG A 30 2.50 -1.19 4.89
N ALA A 31 2.05 0.03 4.55
CA ALA A 31 2.47 1.24 5.25
C ALA A 31 2.17 1.19 6.76
N ILE A 32 1.00 0.67 7.15
CA ILE A 32 0.64 0.47 8.56
C ILE A 32 1.56 -0.56 9.22
N THR A 33 1.78 -1.70 8.59
CA THR A 33 2.66 -2.77 9.11
C THR A 33 4.09 -2.27 9.32
N ILE A 34 4.63 -1.51 8.38
CA ILE A 34 5.98 -0.93 8.47
C ILE A 34 6.03 0.09 9.60
N ALA A 35 5.06 0.99 9.66
CA ALA A 35 5.02 2.02 10.71
C ALA A 35 4.92 1.39 12.11
N ALA A 36 4.13 0.33 12.27
CA ALA A 36 4.02 -0.44 13.51
C ALA A 36 5.32 -1.19 13.87
N LYS A 37 6.10 -1.62 12.87
CA LYS A 37 7.35 -2.37 13.06
C LYS A 37 8.57 -1.49 13.31
N LEU A 38 8.76 -0.42 12.54
CA LEU A 38 9.93 0.47 12.59
C LEU A 38 9.81 1.58 13.63
N GLY A 39 8.60 1.87 14.10
CA GLY A 39 8.37 2.90 15.11
C GLY A 39 8.49 2.39 16.54
N SER A 40 7.92 3.14 17.48
CA SER A 40 7.91 2.84 18.93
C SER A 40 6.95 1.71 19.33
N GLY A 41 6.68 0.77 18.42
CA GLY A 41 5.76 -0.35 18.61
C GLY A 41 4.39 -0.18 17.95
N PRO A 42 3.47 -1.14 18.20
CA PRO A 42 2.16 -1.25 17.53
C PRO A 42 1.08 -0.30 18.08
N ASP A 43 1.41 0.52 19.08
CA ASP A 43 0.47 1.45 19.70
C ASP A 43 0.40 2.80 18.95
N PRO A 44 -0.76 3.19 18.39
CA PRO A 44 -0.94 4.48 17.72
C PRO A 44 -0.84 5.71 18.65
N GLY A 45 -0.95 5.52 19.97
CA GLY A 45 -0.79 6.57 20.97
C GLY A 45 0.66 7.06 21.12
N SER A 46 1.61 6.13 21.08
CA SER A 46 3.04 6.37 21.17
C SER A 46 3.74 6.52 19.82
N ASN A 47 3.18 5.98 18.73
CA ASN A 47 3.79 5.98 17.41
C ASN A 47 3.09 6.94 16.41
N PHE A 48 3.69 8.12 16.21
CA PHE A 48 3.14 9.14 15.30
C PHE A 48 3.09 8.68 13.84
N LYS A 49 4.10 7.93 13.35
CA LYS A 49 4.10 7.41 11.98
C LYS A 49 2.94 6.45 11.76
N LEU A 50 2.66 5.58 12.74
CA LEU A 50 1.53 4.66 12.71
C LEU A 50 0.19 5.40 12.70
N ARG A 51 0.05 6.44 13.52
CA ARG A 51 -1.16 7.29 13.53
C ARG A 51 -1.44 7.91 12.16
N MET A 52 -0.42 8.50 11.54
CA MET A 52 -0.54 9.08 10.20
C MET A 52 -0.90 8.04 9.13
N ALA A 53 -0.35 6.83 9.21
CA ALA A 53 -0.71 5.74 8.30
C ALA A 53 -2.17 5.29 8.48
N ILE A 54 -2.64 5.20 9.73
CA ILE A 54 -4.03 4.86 10.07
C ILE A 54 -4.99 5.94 9.56
N ASP A 55 -4.65 7.22 9.71
CA ASP A 55 -5.51 8.32 9.28
C ASP A 55 -5.66 8.35 7.74
N ARG A 56 -4.57 8.09 7.01
CA ARG A 56 -4.61 7.90 5.55
C ARG A 56 -5.49 6.72 5.14
N ALA A 57 -5.40 5.60 5.87
CA ALA A 57 -6.24 4.43 5.59
C ALA A 57 -7.72 4.70 5.84
N LYS A 58 -8.05 5.43 6.91
CA LYS A 58 -9.43 5.86 7.20
C LYS A 58 -9.97 6.82 6.14
N ALA A 59 -9.15 7.74 5.64
CA ALA A 59 -9.53 8.65 4.56
C ALA A 59 -9.95 7.91 3.28
N GLU A 60 -9.34 6.76 3.01
CA GLU A 60 -9.66 5.88 1.88
C GLU A 60 -10.78 4.87 2.17
N ASN A 61 -11.49 5.01 3.30
CA ASN A 61 -12.55 4.11 3.75
C ASN A 61 -12.08 2.66 3.93
N MET A 62 -10.83 2.45 4.35
CA MET A 62 -10.36 1.11 4.71
C MET A 62 -11.12 0.62 5.96
N PRO A 63 -11.69 -0.61 5.94
CA PRO A 63 -12.34 -1.19 7.11
C PRO A 63 -11.41 -1.29 8.32
N LYS A 64 -11.94 -1.02 9.52
CA LYS A 64 -11.18 -1.08 10.79
C LYS A 64 -10.50 -2.45 11.01
N SER A 65 -11.18 -3.54 10.65
CA SER A 65 -10.63 -4.90 10.74
C SER A 65 -9.37 -5.11 9.89
N ASN A 66 -9.26 -4.45 8.73
CA ASN A 66 -8.06 -4.51 7.89
C ASN A 66 -6.90 -3.73 8.51
N ILE A 67 -7.19 -2.59 9.16
CA ILE A 67 -6.20 -1.78 9.88
C ILE A 67 -5.65 -2.57 11.07
N GLU A 68 -6.52 -3.14 11.90
CA GLU A 68 -6.14 -3.95 13.06
C GLU A 68 -5.32 -5.17 12.65
N ARG A 69 -5.72 -5.85 11.56
CA ARG A 69 -4.95 -6.97 10.99
C ARG A 69 -3.56 -6.54 10.51
N ALA A 70 -3.45 -5.37 9.87
CA ALA A 70 -2.17 -4.85 9.40
C ALA A 70 -1.22 -4.51 10.57
N ILE A 71 -1.75 -3.97 11.67
CA ILE A 71 -1.00 -3.71 12.92
C ILE A 71 -0.53 -5.02 13.54
N ALA A 72 -1.43 -5.99 13.74
CA ALA A 72 -1.09 -7.28 14.33
C ALA A 72 -0.06 -8.05 13.49
N SER A 73 -0.12 -7.93 12.16
CA SER A 73 0.87 -8.57 11.27
C SER A 73 2.29 -8.01 11.43
N ALA A 74 2.47 -6.83 12.04
CA ALA A 74 3.79 -6.26 12.25
C ALA A 74 4.67 -7.13 13.16
N GLU A 75 4.08 -7.71 14.21
CA GLU A 75 4.77 -8.57 15.18
C GLU A 75 5.27 -9.89 14.57
N GLY A 76 4.57 -10.42 13.56
CA GLY A 76 4.91 -11.68 12.88
C GLY A 76 5.47 -11.54 11.47
N SER A 77 5.54 -10.32 10.92
CA SER A 77 6.01 -10.07 9.56
C SER A 77 7.52 -10.33 9.44
N GLY A 78 7.93 -11.02 8.37
CA GLY A 78 9.35 -11.21 8.01
C GLY A 78 10.12 -9.89 7.88
N LYS A 79 11.43 -9.94 7.59
CA LYS A 79 12.26 -8.73 7.43
C LYS A 79 11.77 -7.87 6.28
N LEU A 80 10.88 -6.92 6.56
CA LEU A 80 10.52 -5.83 5.66
C LEU A 80 11.56 -4.72 5.84
N GLU A 81 12.14 -4.29 4.74
CA GLU A 81 13.13 -3.20 4.69
C GLU A 81 12.66 -2.10 3.73
N GLU A 82 13.00 -0.86 4.05
CA GLU A 82 12.83 0.31 3.19
C GLU A 82 14.10 0.49 2.36
N VAL A 83 13.95 0.52 1.04
CA VAL A 83 15.03 0.68 0.07
C VAL A 83 14.67 1.82 -0.86
N ILE A 84 15.61 2.73 -1.09
CA ILE A 84 15.50 3.79 -2.08
C ILE A 84 16.15 3.30 -3.36
N TYR A 85 15.40 3.37 -4.47
CA TYR A 85 15.91 3.16 -5.81
C TYR A 85 15.98 4.49 -6.54
N GLU A 86 17.10 4.72 -7.20
CA GLU A 86 17.37 5.92 -7.99
C GLU A 86 17.63 5.50 -9.43
N GLY A 87 17.16 6.30 -10.38
CA GLY A 87 17.35 6.04 -11.80
C GLY A 87 16.99 7.24 -12.66
N PHE A 88 17.19 7.08 -13.96
CA PHE A 88 16.84 8.08 -14.97
C PHE A 88 15.79 7.51 -15.91
N GLY A 89 14.70 8.27 -16.09
CA GLY A 89 13.68 7.99 -17.09
C GLY A 89 14.07 8.48 -18.49
N PRO A 90 13.14 8.41 -19.46
CA PRO A 90 13.31 9.02 -20.77
C PRO A 90 13.74 10.49 -20.65
N GLU A 91 14.60 10.94 -21.56
CA GLU A 91 15.11 12.31 -21.61
C GLU A 91 15.95 12.74 -20.38
N GLY A 92 16.42 11.79 -19.55
CA GLY A 92 17.33 12.08 -18.44
C GLY A 92 16.63 12.61 -17.18
N ILE A 93 15.32 12.41 -17.05
CA ILE A 93 14.55 12.80 -15.86
C ILE A 93 14.97 11.92 -14.68
N ALA A 94 15.45 12.53 -13.60
CA ALA A 94 15.77 11.79 -12.36
C ALA A 94 14.50 11.29 -11.68
N VAL A 95 14.49 10.01 -11.31
CA VAL A 95 13.38 9.35 -10.61
C VAL A 95 13.92 8.73 -9.33
N MET A 96 13.25 9.02 -8.22
CA MET A 96 13.51 8.42 -6.92
C MET A 96 12.27 7.64 -6.47
N MET A 97 12.48 6.39 -6.09
CA MET A 97 11.42 5.48 -5.65
C MET A 97 11.73 4.97 -4.25
N GLU A 98 10.85 5.32 -3.31
CA GLU A 98 10.83 4.74 -1.98
C GLU A 98 10.04 3.42 -2.03
N VAL A 99 10.72 2.31 -1.76
CA VAL A 99 10.16 0.98 -1.92
C VAL A 99 10.31 0.18 -0.63
N THR A 100 9.24 -0.45 -0.20
CA THR A 100 9.28 -1.43 0.89
C THR A 100 9.23 -2.84 0.34
N THR A 101 10.16 -3.68 0.77
CA THR A 101 10.24 -5.07 0.31
C THR A 101 10.71 -6.02 1.39
N ASP A 102 10.31 -7.29 1.25
CA ASP A 102 10.87 -8.43 1.99
C ASP A 102 12.08 -9.07 1.26
N ASN A 103 12.36 -8.65 0.02
CA ASN A 103 13.44 -9.16 -0.80
C ASN A 103 13.92 -8.10 -1.81
N ARG A 104 15.08 -7.50 -1.50
CA ARG A 104 15.75 -6.54 -2.37
C ARG A 104 16.05 -7.08 -3.77
N ASN A 105 16.51 -8.33 -3.89
CA ASN A 105 16.91 -8.89 -5.18
C ASN A 105 15.72 -9.07 -6.13
N ARG A 106 14.57 -9.54 -5.62
CA ARG A 106 13.33 -9.65 -6.42
C ARG A 106 12.86 -8.27 -6.89
N THR A 107 12.84 -7.32 -5.95
CA THR A 107 12.30 -5.98 -6.19
C THR A 107 13.17 -5.16 -7.14
N GLY A 108 14.50 -5.28 -7.01
CA GLY A 108 15.43 -4.63 -7.93
C GLY A 108 15.33 -5.16 -9.36
N GLN A 109 14.87 -6.41 -9.56
CA GLN A 109 14.59 -6.96 -10.89
C GLN A 109 13.25 -6.47 -11.45
N GLU A 110 12.24 -6.24 -10.62
CA GLU A 110 10.94 -5.69 -11.05
C GLU A 110 11.01 -4.19 -11.42
N ILE A 111 12.00 -3.48 -10.87
CA ILE A 111 12.19 -2.03 -11.10
C ILE A 111 13.06 -1.74 -12.33
N LYS A 112 13.99 -2.64 -12.66
CA LYS A 112 14.81 -2.54 -13.87
C LYS A 112 13.98 -2.75 -15.12
#